data_AF-M1B392-F1
#
_entry.id   AF-M1B392-F1
#
_cell.length_a   1.000
_cell.length_b   1.000
_cell.length_c   1.000
_cell.angle_alpha   90.00
_cell.angle_beta   90.00
_cell.angle_gamma   90.00
#
_symmetry.space_group_name_H-M   'P 1'
#
loop_
_entity.id
_entity.type
_entity.pdbx_description
1 polymer ?
#
loop_
_entity_poly.entity_id
_entity_poly.type
_entity_poly.pdbx_seq_one_letter_code
_entity_poly.pdbx_strand_id
1 'polypeptide(L)'
;MHRVIAQKDGTRMSLASFYNPGNDALIYPAPALVDKETEAHNKQVYPKFVFDDYMTLYANLKFQAKEPRFEAMKAMESDPIEIA
;
A
#
# COMPACT_ATOMS: atom_id res chain seq x y z
N MET A 1 5.36 -6.07 10.35
CA MET A 1 5.73 -5.01 11.32
C MET A 1 7.21 -5.14 11.61
N HIS A 2 7.96 -4.04 11.70
CA HIS A 2 9.34 -4.03 12.19
C HIS A 2 9.55 -2.83 13.10
N ARG A 3 10.52 -2.90 14.02
CA ARG A 3 10.91 -1.80 14.91
C ARG A 3 12.41 -1.82 15.18
N VAL A 4 12.97 -0.68 15.57
CA VAL A 4 14.34 -0.57 16.07
C VAL A 4 14.27 -0.23 17.56
N ILE A 5 14.99 -0.96 18.39
CA ILE A 5 15.04 -0.75 19.84
C ILE A 5 16.37 -0.06 20.18
N ALA A 6 16.31 1.05 20.91
CA ALA A 6 17.50 1.74 21.39
C ALA A 6 18.23 0.91 22.46
N GLN A 7 19.55 1.01 22.49
CA GLN A 7 20.38 0.44 23.55
C GLN A 7 20.86 1.54 24.49
N LYS A 8 21.26 1.19 25.72
CA LYS A 8 21.73 2.17 26.72
C LYS A 8 22.98 2.91 26.25
N ASP A 9 23.89 2.19 25.58
CA ASP A 9 25.16 2.70 25.07
C ASP A 9 25.34 2.26 23.61
N GLY A 10 26.07 3.06 22.80
CA GLY A 10 26.41 2.75 21.41
C GLY A 10 25.53 3.44 20.35
N THR A 11 26.04 3.53 19.12
CA THR A 11 25.36 4.19 17.98
C THR A 11 25.25 3.24 16.80
N ARG A 12 24.01 2.90 16.38
CA ARG A 12 23.74 2.10 15.19
C ARG A 12 23.59 2.99 13.97
N MET A 13 24.49 2.86 13.00
CA MET A 13 24.32 3.47 11.67
C MET A 13 23.39 2.63 10.79
N SER A 14 22.54 3.28 9.99
CA SER A 14 21.64 2.62 9.06
C SER A 14 21.52 3.45 7.78
N LEU A 15 21.96 2.87 6.66
CA LEU A 15 21.76 3.42 5.32
C LEU A 15 20.76 2.51 4.61
N ALA A 16 19.55 3.03 4.37
CA ALA A 16 18.44 2.24 3.83
C ALA A 16 17.96 2.85 2.51
N SER A 17 18.08 2.07 1.43
CA SER A 17 17.56 2.41 0.11
C SER A 17 16.23 1.69 -0.12
N PHE A 18 15.27 2.41 -0.70
CA PHE A 18 13.95 1.88 -1.03
C PHE A 18 13.72 2.06 -2.53
N TYR A 19 13.52 0.95 -3.24
CA TYR A 19 13.15 0.96 -4.66
C TYR A 19 11.64 0.83 -4.76
N ASN A 20 10.96 1.95 -5.02
CA ASN A 20 9.51 2.03 -5.07
C ASN A 20 9.02 2.19 -6.53
N PRO A 21 7.74 1.91 -6.81
CA PRO A 21 7.12 2.26 -8.08
C PRO A 21 7.21 3.77 -8.39
N GLY A 22 7.02 4.14 -9.66
CA GLY A 22 6.80 5.54 -10.05
C GLY A 22 5.51 6.08 -9.45
N ASN A 23 5.40 7.41 -9.33
CA ASN A 23 4.25 8.05 -8.67
C ASN A 23 2.92 7.74 -9.37
N ASP A 24 2.92 7.73 -10.70
CA ASP A 24 1.78 7.44 -11.56
C ASP A 24 1.57 5.94 -11.83
N ALA A 25 2.37 5.07 -11.20
CA ALA A 25 2.27 3.64 -11.42
C ALA A 25 0.95 3.08 -10.86
N LEU A 26 0.26 2.31 -11.70
CA LEU A 26 -0.98 1.61 -11.35
C LEU A 26 -0.66 0.25 -10.71
N ILE A 27 -1.08 0.06 -9.46
CA ILE A 27 -0.77 -1.10 -8.64
C ILE A 27 -2.03 -1.96 -8.46
N TYR A 28 -1.94 -3.25 -8.79
CA TYR A 28 -3.01 -4.24 -8.61
C TYR A 28 -2.45 -5.66 -8.64
N PRO A 29 -3.19 -6.67 -8.12
CA PRO A 29 -2.77 -8.06 -8.19
C PRO A 29 -2.52 -8.52 -9.63
N ALA A 30 -1.38 -9.15 -9.88
CA ALA A 30 -1.04 -9.66 -11.21
C ALA A 30 -2.05 -10.77 -11.62
N PRO A 31 -2.64 -10.74 -12.83
CA PRO A 31 -3.69 -11.69 -13.22
C PRO A 31 -3.26 -13.16 -13.14
N ALA A 32 -1.98 -13.46 -13.41
CA ALA A 32 -1.44 -14.82 -13.33
C ALA A 32 -1.37 -15.37 -11.89
N LEU A 33 -1.53 -14.52 -10.87
CA LEU A 33 -1.52 -14.88 -9.45
C LEU A 33 -2.93 -14.86 -8.83
N VAL A 34 -3.96 -14.59 -9.64
CA VAL A 34 -5.35 -14.54 -9.20
C VAL A 34 -6.09 -15.71 -9.85
N ASP A 35 -6.41 -16.73 -9.06
CA ASP A 35 -7.22 -17.85 -9.56
C ASP A 35 -8.64 -17.38 -9.90
N LYS A 36 -9.20 -17.88 -11.00
CA LYS A 36 -10.56 -17.51 -11.45
C LYS A 36 -11.65 -17.80 -10.43
N GLU A 37 -11.46 -18.84 -9.61
CA GLU A 37 -12.40 -19.18 -8.52
C GLU A 37 -12.31 -18.22 -7.34
N THR A 38 -11.15 -17.56 -7.15
CA THR A 38 -10.92 -16.59 -6.08
C THR A 38 -10.84 -15.16 -6.60
N GLU A 39 -11.13 -14.91 -7.88
CA GLU A 39 -11.04 -13.57 -8.48
C GLU A 39 -11.92 -12.55 -7.76
N ALA A 40 -13.15 -12.95 -7.41
CA ALA A 40 -14.07 -12.12 -6.64
C ALA A 40 -13.54 -11.85 -5.23
N HIS A 41 -12.98 -12.87 -4.57
CA HIS A 41 -12.38 -12.75 -3.24
C HIS A 41 -11.11 -11.89 -3.25
N ASN A 42 -10.24 -12.04 -4.25
CA ASN A 42 -8.98 -11.29 -4.35
C ASN A 42 -9.22 -9.82 -4.73
N LYS A 43 -10.20 -9.51 -5.59
CA LYS A 43 -10.69 -8.14 -5.79
C LYS A 43 -11.28 -7.56 -4.50
N GLN A 44 -11.93 -8.39 -3.69
CA GLN A 44 -12.43 -8.01 -2.38
C GLN A 44 -11.31 -7.83 -1.34
N VAL A 45 -10.11 -8.42 -1.51
CA VAL A 45 -9.00 -8.33 -0.54
C VAL A 45 -7.97 -7.27 -0.91
N TYR A 46 -7.60 -7.12 -2.19
CA TYR A 46 -6.59 -6.16 -2.64
C TYR A 46 -7.13 -5.19 -3.71
N PRO A 47 -6.95 -3.87 -3.52
CA PRO A 47 -7.44 -2.82 -4.43
C PRO A 47 -6.61 -2.69 -5.70
N LYS A 48 -7.16 -1.96 -6.67
CA LYS A 48 -6.42 -1.31 -7.75
C LYS A 48 -6.29 0.20 -7.48
N PHE A 49 -5.08 0.75 -7.51
CA PHE A 49 -4.84 2.16 -7.14
C PHE A 49 -3.57 2.73 -7.78
N VAL A 50 -3.42 4.05 -7.77
CA VAL A 50 -2.18 4.76 -8.18
C VAL A 50 -1.25 4.88 -6.98
N PHE A 51 0.05 4.61 -7.18
CA PHE A 51 1.01 4.52 -6.07
C PHE A 51 1.11 5.80 -5.23
N ASP A 52 1.03 6.98 -5.84
CA ASP A 52 1.08 8.27 -5.12
C ASP A 52 -0.10 8.48 -4.16
N ASP A 53 -1.31 8.05 -4.54
CA ASP A 53 -2.50 8.10 -3.67
C ASP A 53 -2.28 7.26 -2.41
N TYR A 54 -1.71 6.07 -2.58
CA TYR A 54 -1.34 5.21 -1.46
C TYR A 54 -0.26 5.84 -0.58
N MET A 55 0.74 6.48 -1.16
CA MET A 55 1.83 7.12 -0.41
C MET A 55 1.35 8.33 0.39
N THR A 56 0.40 9.09 -0.15
CA THR A 56 -0.28 10.20 0.55
C THR A 56 -1.02 9.69 1.78
N LEU A 57 -1.78 8.60 1.66
CA LEU A 57 -2.44 7.97 2.80
C LEU A 57 -1.44 7.38 3.81
N TYR A 58 -0.41 6.70 3.30
CA TYR A 58 0.62 6.06 4.12
C TYR A 58 1.39 7.06 4.99
N ALA A 59 1.69 8.25 4.48
CA ALA A 59 2.41 9.28 5.22
C ALA A 59 1.68 9.66 6.52
N ASN A 60 0.34 9.72 6.47
CA ASN A 60 -0.51 10.07 7.60
C ASN A 60 -0.75 8.90 8.57
N LEU A 61 -0.74 7.66 8.05
CA LEU A 61 -1.14 6.46 8.80
C LEU A 61 0.00 5.44 9.00
N LYS A 62 1.26 5.86 8.83
CA LYS A 62 2.44 4.97 8.79
C LYS A 62 2.53 3.99 9.97
N PHE A 63 2.25 4.46 11.17
CA PHE A 63 2.37 3.71 12.42
C PHE A 63 1.06 3.07 12.91
N GLN A 64 -0.03 3.22 12.14
CA GLN A 64 -1.30 2.56 12.41
C GLN A 64 -1.35 1.16 11.75
N ALA A 65 -2.46 0.44 11.93
CA ALA A 65 -2.71 -0.84 11.26
C ALA A 65 -2.61 -0.69 9.74
N LYS A 66 -2.15 -1.74 9.06
CA LYS A 66 -1.89 -1.71 7.61
C LYS A 66 -3.18 -1.93 6.82
N GLU A 67 -4.01 -2.83 7.31
CA GLU A 67 -5.21 -3.35 6.67
C GLU A 67 -6.18 -2.22 6.29
N PRO A 68 -6.46 -1.21 7.15
CA PRO A 68 -7.33 -0.09 6.79
C PRO A 68 -6.83 0.75 5.60
N ARG A 69 -5.52 0.74 5.30
CA ARG A 69 -4.99 1.47 4.15
C ARG A 69 -5.41 0.83 2.82
N PHE A 70 -5.51 -0.50 2.78
CA PHE A 70 -6.00 -1.19 1.58
C PHE A 70 -7.52 -1.01 1.42
N GLU A 71 -8.27 -1.03 2.53
CA GLU A 71 -9.71 -0.76 2.47
C GLU A 71 -10.03 0.66 1.98
N ALA A 72 -9.26 1.67 2.42
CA ALA A 72 -9.41 3.03 1.93
C ALA A 72 -9.17 3.16 0.41
N MET A 73 -8.16 2.46 -0.12
CA MET A 73 -7.89 2.44 -1.57
C MET A 73 -9.01 1.76 -2.37
N LYS A 74 -9.66 0.72 -1.82
CA LYS A 74 -10.84 0.11 -2.47
C LYS A 74 -12.01 1.07 -2.55
N ALA A 75 -12.26 1.83 -1.48
CA ALA A 75 -13.33 2.82 -1.45
C ALA A 75 -13.11 3.92 -2.52
N MET A 76 -11.86 4.34 -2.72
CA MET A 76 -11.50 5.30 -3.78
C MET A 76 -11.68 4.75 -5.19
N GLU A 77 -11.52 3.44 -5.41
CA GLU A 77 -11.79 2.80 -6.71
C GLU A 77 -13.29 2.82 -7.07
N SER A 78 -14.17 2.76 -6.07
CA SER A 78 -15.63 2.76 -6.26
C SER A 78 -16.26 4.14 -6.46
N ASP A 79 -15.53 5.22 -6.19
CA ASP A 79 -15.99 6.58 -6.48
C ASP A 79 -15.63 6.91 -7.94
N PRO A 80 -16.62 7.08 -8.84
CA PRO A 80 -16.33 7.50 -10.20
C PRO A 80 -15.78 8.92 -10.12
N ILE A 81 -14.58 9.12 -10.66
CA ILE A 81 -14.10 10.46 -11.00
C ILE A 81 -15.12 11.01 -12.01
N GLU A 82 -16.04 11.87 -11.55
CA GLU A 82 -16.82 12.73 -12.43
C GLU A 82 -15.82 13.63 -13.17
N ILE A 83 -15.49 13.24 -14.38
CA ILE A 83 -14.80 14.10 -15.33
C ILE A 83 -15.85 15.16 -15.72
N ALA A 84 -15.77 16.33 -15.09
CA ALA A 84 -16.45 17.55 -15.50
C ALA A 84 -15.83 18.13 -16.78
#